data_AF-A0A2D4NKD5-F1
#
_entry.id   AF-A0A2D4NKD5-F1
#
_cell.length_a   1.000
_cell.length_b   1.000
_cell.length_c   1.000
_cell.angle_alpha   90.00
_cell.angle_beta   90.00
_cell.angle_gamma   90.00
#
_symmetry.space_group_name_H-M   'P 1'
#
loop_
_entity.id
_entity.type
_entity.pdbx_description
1 polymer ?
#
loop_
_entity_poly.entity_id
_entity_poly.type
_entity_poly.pdbx_seq_one_letter_code
_entity_poly.pdbx_strand_id
1 'polypeptide(L)'
;QVGDPNSFLNYLVLRVAFSGATACVAHVDGVDLHVANTGDSRAMLGVQEEDGSWTAVALSHDHNSQNENEIERLKMEHPKSEEKSVVKQDRLLGLLMPFRAFGDVKFKWSIDLQKRVVESGPDQLNDNEYTKFIPPNYHTPPYLTAEPEVIHHKLRPQDKFLILATDGLWETMHRQDVVRIVGEYLTGVHHQEPIAVGGYKVTLGQMHGLLTERRARVSSAFEDQNAATHLIRHAVGNNEFGTVDHERLSKMLSLPEELARMYRDDITIIVVQFNSHVVGACQNEEF
;
A
#
# COMPACT_ATOMS: atom_id res chain seq x y z
N GLN A 1 32.36 11.81 -26.39
CA GLN A 1 31.36 12.90 -26.26
C GLN A 1 31.01 12.99 -24.79
N VAL A 2 31.51 14.01 -24.09
CA VAL A 2 31.09 14.32 -22.72
C VAL A 2 29.75 15.02 -22.87
N GLY A 3 28.66 14.33 -22.50
CA GLY A 3 27.29 14.74 -22.78
C GLY A 3 26.94 16.08 -22.15
N ASP A 4 26.27 16.94 -22.91
CA ASP A 4 25.75 18.23 -22.45
C ASP A 4 24.88 18.02 -21.19
N PRO A 5 25.20 18.64 -20.04
CA PRO A 5 24.42 18.53 -18.81
C PRO A 5 22.94 18.86 -19.00
N ASN A 6 22.62 19.76 -19.95
CA ASN A 6 21.25 20.12 -20.28
C ASN A 6 20.50 18.96 -20.96
N SER A 7 21.19 18.12 -21.73
CA SER A 7 20.57 16.97 -22.39
C SER A 7 20.06 15.92 -21.38
N PHE A 8 20.83 15.66 -20.32
CA PHE A 8 20.44 14.74 -19.25
C PHE A 8 19.26 15.29 -18.43
N LEU A 9 19.30 16.58 -18.07
CA LEU A 9 18.22 17.22 -17.33
C LEU A 9 16.92 17.21 -18.14
N ASN A 10 16.99 17.51 -19.43
CA ASN A 10 15.84 17.47 -20.35
C ASN A 10 15.24 16.06 -20.45
N TYR A 11 16.09 15.03 -20.54
CA TYR A 11 15.61 13.65 -20.55
C TYR A 11 15.00 13.23 -19.21
N LEU A 12 15.60 13.66 -18.09
CA LEU A 12 15.10 13.34 -16.75
C LEU A 12 13.71 13.92 -16.49
N VAL A 13 13.48 15.20 -16.80
CA VAL A 13 12.17 15.84 -16.56
C VAL A 13 11.06 15.18 -17.38
N LEU A 14 11.38 14.76 -18.61
CA LEU A 14 10.44 14.03 -19.46
C LEU A 14 10.19 12.62 -18.92
N ARG A 15 11.23 11.90 -18.48
CA ARG A 15 11.07 10.60 -17.82
C ARG A 15 10.15 10.69 -16.60
N VAL A 16 10.34 11.70 -15.75
CA VAL A 16 9.49 11.94 -14.57
C VAL A 16 8.04 12.21 -14.98
N ALA A 17 7.82 13.04 -16.00
CA ALA A 17 6.47 13.35 -16.48
C ALA A 17 5.76 12.14 -17.11
N PHE A 18 6.47 11.33 -17.89
CA PHE A 18 5.92 10.16 -18.58
C PHE A 18 5.77 8.93 -17.68
N SER A 19 6.53 8.83 -16.58
CA SER A 19 6.28 7.82 -15.54
C SER A 19 5.09 8.19 -14.68
N GLY A 20 4.46 7.20 -14.04
CA GLY A 20 3.42 7.36 -13.04
C GLY A 20 3.90 7.07 -11.64
N ALA A 21 3.31 7.73 -10.63
CA ALA A 21 3.53 7.37 -9.23
C ALA A 21 2.27 7.66 -8.39
N THR A 22 1.94 6.74 -7.49
CA THR A 22 0.97 6.97 -6.43
C THR A 22 1.61 7.69 -5.24
N ALA A 23 0.81 8.27 -4.36
CA ALA A 23 1.28 8.87 -3.12
C ALA A 23 0.26 8.71 -2.01
N CYS A 24 0.65 8.09 -0.91
CA CYS A 24 -0.13 8.04 0.33
C CYS A 24 0.70 8.68 1.44
N VAL A 25 0.28 9.85 1.90
CA VAL A 25 1.08 10.70 2.80
C VAL A 25 0.31 10.97 4.07
N ALA A 26 0.96 10.80 5.21
CA ALA A 26 0.43 11.18 6.51
C ALA A 26 1.17 12.40 7.07
N HIS A 27 0.42 13.40 7.53
CA HIS A 27 0.91 14.54 8.29
C HIS A 27 0.37 14.43 9.71
N VAL A 28 1.27 14.44 10.69
CA VAL A 28 0.93 14.30 12.12
C VAL A 28 1.42 15.54 12.85
N ASP A 29 0.48 16.30 13.41
CA ASP A 29 0.76 17.45 14.27
C ASP A 29 0.04 17.27 15.61
N GLY A 30 0.80 16.90 16.65
CA GLY A 30 0.22 16.55 17.95
C GLY A 30 -0.78 15.39 17.86
N VAL A 31 -2.07 15.70 18.05
CA VAL A 31 -3.18 14.73 17.95
C VAL A 31 -3.90 14.78 16.60
N ASP A 32 -3.59 15.74 15.74
CA ASP A 32 -4.22 15.90 14.44
C ASP A 32 -3.48 15.09 13.38
N LEU A 33 -4.10 14.00 12.94
CA LEU A 33 -3.61 13.16 11.85
C LEU A 33 -4.38 13.49 10.57
N HIS A 34 -3.66 13.90 9.54
CA HIS A 34 -4.20 14.09 8.20
C HIS A 34 -3.57 13.06 7.26
N VAL A 35 -4.38 12.40 6.46
CA VAL A 35 -3.91 11.49 5.41
C VAL A 35 -4.37 12.01 4.06
N ALA A 36 -3.42 12.29 3.17
CA ALA A 36 -3.66 12.67 1.79
C ALA A 36 -3.28 11.50 0.88
N ASN A 37 -4.27 10.92 0.19
CA ASN A 37 -4.07 9.76 -0.69
C ASN A 37 -4.29 10.10 -2.16
N THR A 38 -3.42 9.62 -3.04
CA THR A 38 -3.47 9.74 -4.50
C THR A 38 -3.02 8.42 -5.13
N GLY A 39 -3.95 7.47 -5.24
CA GLY A 39 -3.74 6.20 -5.94
C GLY A 39 -4.38 5.06 -5.16
N ASP A 40 -3.85 3.86 -5.33
CA ASP A 40 -4.25 2.59 -4.71
C ASP A 40 -3.30 2.13 -3.58
N SER A 41 -2.32 2.97 -3.21
CA SER A 41 -1.68 2.86 -1.89
C SER A 41 -2.68 3.22 -0.78
N ARG A 42 -2.43 2.72 0.43
CA ARG A 42 -3.41 2.83 1.53
C ARG A 42 -2.78 3.13 2.89
N ALA A 43 -3.50 3.91 3.67
CA ALA A 43 -3.27 4.18 5.09
C ALA A 43 -4.31 3.45 5.97
N MET A 44 -3.83 2.69 6.94
CA MET A 44 -4.67 1.94 7.88
C MET A 44 -4.25 2.20 9.33
N LEU A 45 -5.20 2.61 10.15
CA LEU A 45 -5.03 2.84 11.58
C LEU A 45 -5.30 1.54 12.36
N GLY A 46 -4.38 1.18 13.23
CA GLY A 46 -4.52 0.09 14.18
C GLY A 46 -5.06 0.60 15.51
N VAL A 47 -6.29 0.21 15.82
CA VAL A 47 -6.98 0.57 17.06
C VAL A 47 -7.03 -0.65 17.98
N GLN A 48 -6.67 -0.48 19.24
CA GLN A 48 -6.81 -1.52 20.25
C GLN A 48 -8.09 -1.30 21.05
N GLU A 49 -9.00 -2.28 21.00
CA GLU A 49 -10.26 -2.25 21.73
C GLU A 49 -10.07 -2.56 23.22
N GLU A 50 -11.11 -2.33 24.03
CA GLU A 50 -11.05 -2.54 25.49
C GLU A 50 -10.80 -4.00 25.90
N ASP A 51 -11.24 -4.96 25.06
CA ASP A 51 -11.01 -6.39 25.26
C ASP A 51 -9.60 -6.85 24.83
N GLY A 52 -8.78 -5.91 24.32
CA GLY A 52 -7.44 -6.16 23.81
C GLY A 52 -7.41 -6.62 22.35
N SER A 53 -8.56 -6.80 21.71
CA SER A 53 -8.65 -7.10 20.28
C SER A 53 -8.24 -5.89 19.43
N TRP A 54 -7.94 -6.16 18.17
CA TRP A 54 -7.49 -5.15 17.22
C TRP A 54 -8.57 -4.85 16.20
N THR A 55 -8.74 -3.59 15.84
CA THR A 55 -9.65 -3.13 14.78
C THR A 55 -8.89 -2.31 13.75
N ALA A 56 -9.12 -2.63 12.48
CA ALA A 56 -8.52 -1.92 11.36
C ALA A 56 -9.45 -0.80 10.86
N VAL A 57 -9.04 0.46 11.01
CA VAL A 57 -9.78 1.64 10.53
C VAL A 57 -9.09 2.23 9.30
N ALA A 58 -9.81 2.34 8.18
CA ALA A 58 -9.26 2.91 6.95
C ALA A 58 -9.19 4.44 7.05
N LEU A 59 -8.01 5.01 6.76
CA LEU A 59 -7.80 6.46 6.68
C LEU A 59 -7.50 6.94 5.26
N SER A 60 -7.77 6.09 4.27
CA SER A 60 -7.74 6.42 2.85
C SER A 60 -8.63 5.43 2.09
N HIS A 61 -9.23 5.87 1.00
CA HIS A 61 -9.88 5.00 0.03
C HIS A 61 -8.96 4.78 -1.17
N ASP A 62 -8.96 3.56 -1.69
CA ASP A 62 -8.20 3.27 -2.91
C ASP A 62 -8.89 3.96 -4.09
N HIS A 63 -8.12 4.66 -4.90
CA HIS A 63 -8.62 5.25 -6.14
C HIS A 63 -8.44 4.26 -7.29
N ASN A 64 -9.31 3.24 -7.35
CA ASN A 64 -9.31 2.22 -8.39
C ASN A 64 -10.76 1.77 -8.72
N SER A 65 -10.89 0.72 -9.53
CA SER A 65 -12.18 0.18 -9.98
C SER A 65 -13.08 -0.38 -8.88
N GLN A 66 -12.55 -0.64 -7.69
CA GLN A 66 -13.36 -1.14 -6.57
C GLN A 66 -14.03 0.01 -5.80
N ASN A 67 -13.68 1.26 -6.10
CA ASN A 67 -14.25 2.44 -5.46
C ASN A 67 -15.34 3.07 -6.35
N GLU A 68 -16.60 2.80 -5.98
CA GLU A 68 -17.77 3.28 -6.72
C GLU A 68 -17.81 4.82 -6.81
N ASN A 69 -17.44 5.52 -5.73
CA ASN A 69 -17.41 6.99 -5.72
C ASN A 69 -16.40 7.55 -6.72
N GLU A 70 -15.26 6.89 -6.89
CA GLU A 70 -14.22 7.29 -7.83
C GLU A 70 -14.65 7.04 -9.28
N ILE A 71 -15.34 5.92 -9.54
CA ILE A 71 -15.97 5.64 -10.84
C ILE A 71 -17.02 6.69 -11.17
N GLU A 72 -17.87 7.04 -10.21
CA GLU A 72 -18.89 8.07 -10.37
C GLU A 72 -18.27 9.43 -10.68
N ARG A 73 -17.20 9.82 -9.97
CA ARG A 73 -16.44 11.05 -10.26
C ARG A 73 -15.96 11.08 -11.70
N LEU A 74 -15.25 10.04 -12.15
CA LEU A 74 -14.74 9.94 -13.52
C LEU A 74 -15.88 10.04 -14.55
N LYS A 75 -17.03 9.42 -14.31
CA LYS A 75 -18.18 9.52 -15.20
C LYS A 75 -18.78 10.93 -15.25
N MET A 76 -18.74 11.67 -14.14
CA MET A 76 -19.27 13.03 -14.05
C MET A 76 -18.33 14.10 -14.64
N GLU A 77 -17.03 13.87 -14.60
CA GLU A 77 -16.00 14.77 -15.15
C GLU A 77 -16.02 14.81 -16.69
N HIS A 78 -16.56 13.77 -17.33
CA HIS A 78 -16.60 13.64 -18.79
C HIS A 78 -18.03 13.62 -19.35
N PRO A 79 -18.24 13.94 -20.64
CA PRO A 79 -19.55 13.87 -21.28
C PRO A 79 -20.17 12.47 -21.19
N LYS A 80 -21.51 12.38 -21.09
CA LYS A 80 -22.25 11.11 -21.01
C LYS A 80 -21.95 10.11 -22.14
N SER A 81 -21.49 10.57 -23.30
CA SER A 81 -21.05 9.70 -24.40
C SER A 81 -19.86 8.81 -24.02
N GLU A 82 -19.06 9.24 -23.05
CA GLU A 82 -17.83 8.56 -22.61
C GLU A 82 -18.01 7.68 -21.38
N GLU A 83 -19.23 7.61 -20.80
CA GLU A 83 -19.50 6.87 -19.56
C GLU A 83 -19.06 5.39 -19.62
N LYS A 84 -19.13 4.78 -20.80
CA LYS A 84 -18.74 3.38 -21.04
C LYS A 84 -17.26 3.20 -21.41
N SER A 85 -16.53 4.29 -21.67
CA SER A 85 -15.14 4.27 -22.11
C SER A 85 -14.16 4.80 -21.07
N VAL A 86 -14.60 5.68 -20.16
CA VAL A 86 -13.73 6.25 -19.10
C VAL A 86 -13.09 5.17 -18.24
N VAL A 87 -13.86 4.15 -17.85
CA VAL A 87 -13.36 2.96 -17.15
C VAL A 87 -13.76 1.73 -17.94
N LYS A 88 -12.78 0.92 -18.33
CA LYS A 88 -12.99 -0.31 -19.10
C LYS A 88 -12.08 -1.40 -18.55
N GLN A 89 -12.60 -2.60 -18.35
CA GLN A 89 -11.84 -3.73 -17.79
C GLN A 89 -11.12 -3.30 -16.49
N ASP A 90 -11.86 -2.61 -15.61
CA ASP A 90 -11.40 -2.16 -14.30
C ASP A 90 -10.19 -1.21 -14.34
N ARG A 91 -9.94 -0.57 -15.48
CA ARG A 91 -8.81 0.33 -15.73
C ARG A 91 -9.27 1.64 -16.38
N LEU A 92 -8.61 2.74 -16.03
CA LEU A 92 -8.81 4.05 -16.66
C LEU A 92 -8.44 3.96 -18.14
N LEU A 93 -9.40 4.27 -19.01
CA LEU A 93 -9.34 4.09 -20.47
C LEU A 93 -8.88 2.68 -20.89
N GLY A 94 -9.10 1.66 -20.06
CA GLY A 94 -8.64 0.29 -20.32
C GLY A 94 -7.15 0.04 -20.12
N LEU A 95 -6.41 0.97 -19.50
CA LEU A 95 -4.95 0.90 -19.39
C LEU A 95 -4.45 0.95 -17.94
N LEU A 96 -4.77 2.01 -17.21
CA LEU A 96 -4.16 2.32 -15.91
C LEU A 96 -5.02 1.79 -14.75
N MET A 97 -4.40 1.15 -13.76
CA MET A 97 -5.08 0.65 -12.56
C MET A 97 -5.48 1.79 -11.60
N PRO A 98 -4.56 2.67 -11.16
CA PRO A 98 -4.93 3.79 -10.30
C PRO A 98 -5.65 4.87 -11.11
N PHE A 99 -6.72 5.41 -10.53
CA PHE A 99 -7.54 6.48 -11.08
C PHE A 99 -7.06 7.89 -10.66
N ARG A 100 -6.04 7.95 -9.80
CA ARG A 100 -5.26 9.15 -9.50
C ARG A 100 -3.78 8.82 -9.40
N ALA A 101 -2.92 9.64 -9.99
CA ALA A 101 -1.47 9.48 -9.90
C ALA A 101 -0.74 10.78 -10.27
N PHE A 102 0.47 10.93 -9.77
CA PHE A 102 1.46 11.88 -10.28
C PHE A 102 2.01 11.41 -11.61
N GLY A 103 2.54 12.35 -12.40
CA GLY A 103 3.08 12.03 -13.73
C GLY A 103 1.99 11.52 -14.66
N ASP A 104 2.23 10.41 -15.36
CA ASP A 104 1.31 9.78 -16.31
C ASP A 104 0.66 10.80 -17.26
N VAL A 105 1.48 11.74 -17.76
CA VAL A 105 0.99 12.87 -18.57
C VAL A 105 0.29 12.43 -19.85
N LYS A 106 0.48 11.18 -20.27
CA LYS A 106 -0.28 10.49 -21.33
C LYS A 106 -1.80 10.59 -21.13
N PHE A 107 -2.27 10.57 -19.88
CA PHE A 107 -3.67 10.65 -19.53
C PHE A 107 -4.14 12.09 -19.26
N LYS A 108 -3.22 13.07 -19.28
CA LYS A 108 -3.48 14.46 -18.88
C LYS A 108 -3.35 15.46 -20.04
N TRP A 109 -2.31 15.36 -20.84
CA TRP A 109 -1.98 16.34 -21.88
C TRP A 109 -2.84 16.16 -23.13
N SER A 110 -3.19 17.26 -23.79
CA SER A 110 -3.77 17.21 -25.15
C SER A 110 -2.88 16.41 -26.12
N ILE A 111 -3.51 15.77 -27.12
CA ILE A 111 -2.81 14.98 -28.14
C ILE A 111 -1.72 15.83 -28.84
N ASP A 112 -2.03 17.09 -29.15
CA ASP A 112 -1.09 18.00 -29.83
C ASP A 112 0.12 18.35 -28.97
N LEU A 113 -0.06 18.46 -27.64
CA LEU A 113 1.05 18.67 -26.73
C LEU A 113 1.91 17.40 -26.63
N GLN A 114 1.30 16.23 -26.48
CA GLN A 114 2.03 14.95 -26.42
C GLN A 114 2.89 14.75 -27.67
N LYS A 115 2.32 14.92 -28.87
CA LYS A 115 3.05 14.79 -30.14
C LYS A 115 4.22 15.76 -30.25
N ARG A 116 4.00 17.04 -29.97
CA ARG A 116 5.08 18.06 -30.01
C ARG A 116 6.21 17.73 -29.05
N VAL A 117 5.90 17.27 -27.83
CA VAL A 117 6.92 16.90 -26.84
C VAL A 117 7.70 15.66 -27.26
N VAL A 118 7.05 14.65 -27.84
CA VAL A 118 7.73 13.45 -28.34
C VAL A 118 8.60 13.77 -29.57
N GLU A 119 8.12 14.60 -30.49
CA GLU A 119 8.85 15.01 -31.70
C GLU A 119 10.05 15.93 -31.42
N SER A 120 9.96 16.77 -30.39
CA SER A 120 11.03 17.67 -29.95
C SER A 120 11.92 17.10 -28.85
N GLY A 121 11.55 15.94 -28.31
CA GLY A 121 12.26 15.28 -27.23
C GLY A 121 13.52 14.53 -27.69
N PRO A 122 14.33 14.00 -26.76
CA PRO A 122 15.46 13.13 -27.08
C PRO A 122 15.03 11.88 -27.87
N ASP A 123 15.91 11.39 -28.75
CA ASP A 123 15.66 10.23 -29.61
C ASP A 123 15.16 9.00 -28.82
N GLN A 124 15.64 8.80 -27.58
CA GLN A 124 15.21 7.70 -26.72
C GLN A 124 13.71 7.73 -26.36
N LEU A 125 13.08 8.91 -26.34
CA LEU A 125 11.63 9.02 -26.16
C LEU A 125 10.92 8.72 -27.47
N ASN A 126 11.42 9.27 -28.58
CA ASN A 126 10.84 9.04 -29.90
C ASN A 126 10.87 7.54 -30.26
N ASP A 127 11.94 6.81 -29.94
CA ASP A 127 12.03 5.36 -30.20
C ASP A 127 11.17 4.51 -29.26
N ASN A 128 10.60 5.10 -28.20
CA ASN A 128 9.74 4.39 -27.26
C ASN A 128 8.28 4.42 -27.70
N GLU A 129 7.81 3.32 -28.29
CA GLU A 129 6.43 3.09 -28.71
C GLU A 129 5.41 3.38 -27.59
N TYR A 130 5.76 3.12 -26.33
CA TYR A 130 4.90 3.45 -25.20
C TYR A 130 4.60 4.95 -25.12
N THR A 131 5.58 5.82 -25.37
CA THR A 131 5.38 7.28 -25.27
C THR A 131 4.52 7.82 -26.42
N LYS A 132 4.64 7.23 -27.61
CA LYS A 132 3.86 7.56 -28.82
C LYS A 132 2.40 7.10 -28.75
N PHE A 133 2.13 6.04 -28.00
CA PHE A 133 0.80 5.47 -27.88
C PHE A 133 -0.18 6.45 -27.22
N ILE A 134 -1.24 6.83 -27.92
CA ILE A 134 -2.33 7.64 -27.38
C ILE A 134 -3.40 6.70 -26.80
N PRO A 135 -3.90 6.94 -25.57
CA PRO A 135 -4.96 6.12 -24.98
C PRO A 135 -6.19 6.00 -25.89
N PRO A 136 -6.93 4.87 -25.82
CA PRO A 136 -8.17 4.73 -26.57
C PRO A 136 -9.26 5.65 -26.01
N ASN A 137 -10.17 6.11 -26.87
CA ASN A 137 -11.29 6.99 -26.50
C ASN A 137 -10.85 8.30 -25.80
N TYR A 138 -9.70 8.85 -26.19
CA TYR A 138 -9.11 10.05 -25.59
C TYR A 138 -9.70 11.34 -26.19
N HIS A 139 -10.95 11.64 -25.82
CA HIS A 139 -11.76 12.72 -26.40
C HIS A 139 -11.69 14.03 -25.59
N THR A 140 -11.82 13.97 -24.26
CA THR A 140 -11.93 15.12 -23.37
C THR A 140 -10.88 15.09 -22.24
N PRO A 141 -9.57 15.12 -22.56
CA PRO A 141 -8.54 15.18 -21.54
C PRO A 141 -8.63 16.47 -20.70
N PRO A 142 -8.15 16.46 -19.44
CA PRO A 142 -7.45 15.37 -18.74
C PRO A 142 -8.38 14.30 -18.14
N TYR A 143 -7.93 13.04 -18.10
CA TYR A 143 -8.66 11.91 -17.48
C TYR A 143 -8.07 11.45 -16.13
N LEU A 144 -6.91 11.98 -15.75
CA LEU A 144 -6.16 11.58 -14.57
C LEU A 144 -5.78 12.83 -13.77
N THR A 145 -5.95 12.77 -12.46
CA THR A 145 -5.56 13.85 -11.54
C THR A 145 -4.52 13.36 -10.54
N ALA A 146 -3.72 14.29 -10.01
CA ALA A 146 -2.85 14.05 -8.85
C ALA A 146 -3.44 14.68 -7.56
N GLU A 147 -4.68 15.16 -7.62
CA GLU A 147 -5.37 15.76 -6.48
C GLU A 147 -5.72 14.69 -5.44
N PRO A 148 -5.26 14.82 -4.19
CA PRO A 148 -5.49 13.82 -3.18
C PRO A 148 -6.91 13.89 -2.61
N GLU A 149 -7.42 12.74 -2.16
CA GLU A 149 -8.46 12.72 -1.13
C GLU A 149 -7.79 12.92 0.23
N VAL A 150 -8.35 13.79 1.08
CA VAL A 150 -7.80 14.10 2.40
C VAL A 150 -8.77 13.71 3.50
N ILE A 151 -8.33 12.85 4.42
CA ILE A 151 -9.07 12.45 5.62
C ILE A 151 -8.38 13.01 6.85
N HIS A 152 -9.15 13.66 7.72
CA HIS A 152 -8.71 14.10 9.05
C HIS A 152 -9.20 13.10 10.11
N HIS A 153 -8.32 12.76 11.03
CA HIS A 153 -8.61 11.93 12.20
C HIS A 153 -7.95 12.53 13.44
N LYS A 154 -8.72 12.72 14.50
CA LYS A 154 -8.19 13.13 15.81
C LYS A 154 -7.77 11.89 16.59
N LEU A 155 -6.47 11.76 16.85
CA LEU A 155 -5.89 10.63 17.55
C LEU A 155 -6.47 10.48 18.96
N ARG A 156 -6.70 9.22 19.35
CA ARG A 156 -7.22 8.82 20.66
C ARG A 156 -6.27 7.84 21.34
N PRO A 157 -6.34 7.67 22.68
CA PRO A 157 -5.46 6.74 23.39
C PRO A 157 -5.52 5.28 22.91
N GLN A 158 -6.65 4.85 22.34
CA GLN A 158 -6.80 3.51 21.74
C GLN A 158 -6.09 3.36 20.38
N ASP A 159 -5.78 4.46 19.70
CA ASP A 159 -5.13 4.44 18.39
C ASP A 159 -3.62 4.21 18.61
N LYS A 160 -3.12 3.01 18.27
CA LYS A 160 -1.76 2.58 18.65
C LYS A 160 -0.72 2.81 17.57
N PHE A 161 -1.09 2.63 16.32
CA PHE A 161 -0.17 2.78 15.20
C PHE A 161 -0.89 3.05 13.88
N LEU A 162 -0.16 3.62 12.93
CA LEU A 162 -0.58 3.82 11.54
C LEU A 162 0.32 2.99 10.62
N ILE A 163 -0.29 2.34 9.63
CA ILE A 163 0.40 1.61 8.56
C ILE A 163 0.15 2.35 7.24
N LEU A 164 1.23 2.77 6.58
CA LEU A 164 1.20 3.23 5.20
C LEU A 164 1.86 2.16 4.35
N ALA A 165 1.17 1.66 3.32
CA ALA A 165 1.75 0.66 2.43
C ALA A 165 1.21 0.75 1.01
N THR A 166 2.03 0.29 0.06
CA THR A 166 1.62 0.07 -1.34
C THR A 166 0.65 -1.11 -1.45
N ASP A 167 -0.08 -1.18 -2.55
CA ASP A 167 -0.98 -2.28 -2.93
C ASP A 167 -0.29 -3.66 -2.89
N GLY A 168 1.01 -3.74 -3.18
CA GLY A 168 1.79 -4.97 -3.02
C GLY A 168 1.66 -5.66 -1.65
N LEU A 169 1.37 -4.91 -0.57
CA LEU A 169 0.96 -5.51 0.71
C LEU A 169 -0.53 -5.89 0.71
N TRP A 170 -1.39 -4.96 0.34
CA TRP A 170 -2.85 -5.07 0.48
C TRP A 170 -3.49 -6.11 -0.43
N GLU A 171 -2.83 -6.50 -1.52
CA GLU A 171 -3.23 -7.61 -2.38
C GLU A 171 -2.92 -8.97 -1.76
N THR A 172 -1.95 -9.04 -0.83
CA THR A 172 -1.48 -10.31 -0.24
C THR A 172 -2.21 -10.67 1.06
N MET A 173 -2.74 -9.67 1.78
CA MET A 173 -3.29 -9.84 3.12
C MET A 173 -4.53 -8.98 3.36
N HIS A 174 -5.50 -9.54 4.08
CA HIS A 174 -6.67 -8.77 4.49
C HIS A 174 -6.29 -7.72 5.54
N ARG A 175 -6.89 -6.53 5.43
CA ARG A 175 -6.61 -5.37 6.29
C ARG A 175 -6.62 -5.66 7.79
N GLN A 176 -7.53 -6.54 8.22
CA GLN A 176 -7.66 -6.93 9.63
C GLN A 176 -6.51 -7.82 10.11
N ASP A 177 -5.99 -8.69 9.25
CA ASP A 177 -4.84 -9.54 9.59
C ASP A 177 -3.56 -8.70 9.69
N VAL A 178 -3.39 -7.73 8.79
CA VAL A 178 -2.26 -6.78 8.81
C VAL A 178 -2.21 -6.02 10.14
N VAL A 179 -3.34 -5.44 10.57
CA VAL A 179 -3.42 -4.72 11.84
C VAL A 179 -3.22 -5.66 13.03
N ARG A 180 -3.82 -6.86 13.02
CA ARG A 180 -3.63 -7.85 14.09
C ARG A 180 -2.15 -8.22 14.26
N ILE A 181 -1.46 -8.55 13.17
CA ILE A 181 -0.04 -8.97 13.18
C ILE A 181 0.86 -7.85 13.74
N VAL A 182 0.66 -6.61 13.31
CA VAL A 182 1.42 -5.46 13.83
C VAL A 182 1.09 -5.19 15.29
N GLY A 183 -0.18 -5.30 15.67
CA GLY A 183 -0.62 -5.09 17.03
C GLY A 183 -0.05 -6.11 18.01
N GLU A 184 -0.11 -7.39 17.67
CA GLU A 184 0.50 -8.49 18.44
C GLU A 184 2.01 -8.36 18.52
N TYR A 185 2.65 -7.89 17.44
CA TYR A 185 4.07 -7.60 17.39
C TYR A 185 4.47 -6.48 18.35
N LEU A 186 3.80 -5.33 18.29
CA LEU A 186 4.13 -4.16 19.12
C LEU A 186 3.80 -4.37 20.61
N THR A 187 2.82 -5.22 20.92
CA THR A 187 2.47 -5.56 22.31
C THR A 187 3.29 -6.71 22.89
N GLY A 188 4.08 -7.40 22.07
CA GLY A 188 4.83 -8.60 22.49
C GLY A 188 3.94 -9.81 22.79
N VAL A 189 2.68 -9.79 22.36
CA VAL A 189 1.67 -10.83 22.64
C VAL A 189 1.84 -12.07 21.76
N HIS A 190 2.71 -12.01 20.73
CA HIS A 190 3.12 -13.17 19.90
C HIS A 190 3.61 -14.39 20.69
N HIS A 191 3.81 -14.28 22.01
CA HIS A 191 4.29 -15.35 22.85
C HIS A 191 3.32 -15.83 23.94
N GLN A 192 2.07 -15.34 24.01
CA GLN A 192 1.20 -15.55 25.19
C GLN A 192 -0.14 -16.27 25.00
N GLU A 193 -0.52 -16.70 23.79
CA GLU A 193 -1.76 -17.50 23.67
C GLU A 193 -1.62 -18.81 24.49
N PRO A 194 -2.57 -19.14 25.39
CA PRO A 194 -2.55 -20.41 26.09
C PRO A 194 -2.65 -21.56 25.09
N ILE A 195 -1.91 -22.65 25.30
CA ILE A 195 -2.11 -23.86 24.48
C ILE A 195 -3.50 -24.39 24.80
N ALA A 196 -4.47 -24.08 23.94
CA ALA A 196 -5.83 -24.58 24.05
C ALA A 196 -5.88 -25.98 23.43
N VAL A 197 -6.00 -27.01 24.26
CA VAL A 197 -5.97 -28.40 23.80
C VAL A 197 -7.34 -28.86 23.30
N GLY A 198 -8.18 -27.96 22.78
CA GLY A 198 -9.44 -28.27 22.10
C GLY A 198 -10.40 -29.21 22.85
N GLY A 199 -10.39 -29.21 24.19
CA GLY A 199 -11.20 -30.14 25.01
C GLY A 199 -10.67 -31.58 25.10
N TYR A 200 -9.51 -31.89 24.51
CA TYR A 200 -8.87 -33.19 24.61
C TYR A 200 -8.12 -33.34 25.95
N LYS A 201 -8.26 -34.51 26.59
CA LYS A 201 -7.45 -34.87 27.76
C LYS A 201 -6.03 -35.20 27.32
N VAL A 202 -5.09 -34.31 27.59
CA VAL A 202 -3.65 -34.52 27.40
C VAL A 202 -3.01 -35.01 28.69
N THR A 203 -2.07 -35.94 28.56
CA THR A 203 -1.18 -36.33 29.65
C THR A 203 -0.15 -35.24 29.93
N LEU A 204 0.40 -35.24 31.15
CA LEU A 204 1.41 -34.26 31.59
C LEU A 204 2.67 -34.31 30.70
N GLY A 205 3.04 -35.50 30.21
CA GLY A 205 4.15 -35.69 29.26
C GLY A 205 3.87 -35.10 27.88
N GLN A 206 2.63 -35.21 27.37
CA GLN A 206 2.23 -34.59 26.09
C GLN A 206 2.19 -33.06 26.19
N MET A 207 1.65 -32.52 27.30
CA MET A 207 1.72 -31.08 27.57
C MET A 207 3.17 -30.59 27.66
N HIS A 208 4.05 -31.34 28.32
CA HIS A 208 5.47 -31.01 28.38
C HIS A 208 6.12 -31.03 26.99
N GLY A 209 5.78 -31.99 26.13
CA GLY A 209 6.21 -32.04 24.72
C GLY A 209 5.77 -30.79 23.95
N LEU A 210 4.49 -30.43 24.01
CA LEU A 210 3.93 -29.24 23.35
C LEU A 210 4.58 -27.94 23.83
N LEU A 211 4.83 -27.83 25.14
CA LEU A 211 5.53 -26.68 25.73
C LEU A 211 7.01 -26.64 25.34
N THR A 212 7.66 -27.80 25.20
CA THR A 212 9.06 -27.90 24.77
C THR A 212 9.21 -27.53 23.28
N GLU A 213 8.29 -27.97 22.42
CA GLU A 213 8.22 -27.54 21.01
C GLU A 213 7.94 -26.04 20.89
N ARG A 214 7.04 -25.50 21.72
CA ARG A 214 6.82 -24.05 21.80
C ARG A 214 8.09 -23.33 22.24
N ARG A 215 8.77 -23.80 23.28
CA ARG A 215 10.02 -23.21 23.76
C ARG A 215 11.12 -23.28 22.70
N ALA A 216 11.23 -24.39 21.97
CA ALA A 216 12.16 -24.52 20.86
C ALA A 216 11.86 -23.53 19.74
N ARG A 217 10.57 -23.38 19.35
CA ARG A 217 10.12 -22.34 18.40
C ARG A 217 10.42 -20.93 18.89
N VAL A 218 10.23 -20.64 20.17
CA VAL A 218 10.54 -19.33 20.78
C VAL A 218 12.06 -19.09 20.81
N SER A 219 12.85 -20.11 21.12
CA SER A 219 14.32 -20.02 21.16
C SER A 219 14.97 -20.02 19.76
N SER A 220 14.26 -20.45 18.72
CA SER A 220 14.73 -20.46 17.33
C SER A 220 14.06 -19.42 16.44
N ALA A 221 13.00 -18.76 16.91
CA ALA A 221 12.32 -17.73 16.15
C ALA A 221 13.29 -16.57 15.99
N PHE A 222 13.59 -16.22 14.75
CA PHE A 222 14.12 -14.91 14.44
C PHE A 222 13.10 -13.90 14.98
N GLU A 223 13.38 -13.28 16.13
CA GLU A 223 12.61 -12.13 16.58
C GLU A 223 12.87 -11.00 15.60
N ASP A 224 11.90 -10.73 14.72
CA ASP A 224 11.97 -9.59 13.83
C ASP A 224 12.08 -8.32 14.70
N GLN A 225 13.11 -7.50 14.48
CA GLN A 225 13.32 -6.27 15.26
C GLN A 225 12.55 -5.06 14.69
N ASN A 226 11.85 -5.26 13.58
CA ASN A 226 11.14 -4.21 12.88
C ASN A 226 9.76 -4.70 12.44
N ALA A 227 8.70 -3.95 12.79
CA ALA A 227 7.31 -4.30 12.48
C ALA A 227 7.03 -4.39 10.98
N ALA A 228 7.64 -3.53 10.16
CA ALA A 228 7.49 -3.58 8.70
C ALA A 228 8.17 -4.82 8.11
N THR A 229 9.37 -5.18 8.57
CA THR A 229 10.04 -6.43 8.18
C THR A 229 9.21 -7.65 8.56
N HIS A 230 8.61 -7.63 9.76
CA HIS A 230 7.72 -8.69 10.22
C HIS A 230 6.50 -8.83 9.29
N LEU A 231 5.85 -7.72 8.92
CA LEU A 231 4.77 -7.72 7.95
C LEU A 231 5.19 -8.24 6.57
N ILE A 232 6.34 -7.81 6.03
CA ILE A 232 6.84 -8.29 4.74
C ILE A 232 7.06 -9.81 4.79
N ARG A 233 7.58 -10.32 5.90
CA ARG A 233 7.77 -11.77 6.11
C ARG A 233 6.43 -12.52 6.05
N HIS A 234 5.39 -11.98 6.68
CA HIS A 234 4.04 -12.52 6.61
C HIS A 234 3.45 -12.43 5.20
N ALA A 235 3.60 -11.30 4.50
CA ALA A 235 3.08 -11.10 3.15
C ALA A 235 3.70 -12.08 2.14
N VAL A 236 5.02 -12.25 2.15
CA VAL A 236 5.74 -13.11 1.20
C VAL A 236 5.64 -14.60 1.57
N GLY A 237 5.69 -14.90 2.87
CA GLY A 237 5.70 -16.25 3.41
C GLY A 237 4.33 -16.80 3.80
N ASN A 238 3.23 -16.14 3.43
CA ASN A 238 1.90 -16.48 3.96
C ASN A 238 1.48 -17.91 3.58
N ASN A 239 0.88 -18.62 4.53
CA ASN A 239 0.16 -19.86 4.29
C ASN A 239 -1.36 -19.67 4.53
N GLU A 240 -2.15 -20.70 4.21
CA GLU A 240 -3.62 -20.66 4.35
C GLU A 240 -4.10 -20.45 5.80
N PHE A 241 -3.19 -20.57 6.78
CA PHE A 241 -3.47 -20.44 8.21
C PHE A 241 -2.97 -19.11 8.79
N GLY A 242 -2.50 -18.16 7.96
CA GLY A 242 -2.04 -16.84 8.41
C GLY A 242 -0.70 -16.86 9.16
N THR A 243 0.06 -17.95 9.07
CA THR A 243 1.39 -18.10 9.68
C THR A 243 2.47 -18.09 8.61
N VAL A 244 3.70 -17.75 8.99
CA VAL A 244 4.83 -17.72 8.06
C VAL A 244 5.30 -19.14 7.76
N ASP A 245 5.17 -19.56 6.50
CA ASP A 245 5.86 -20.73 5.96
C ASP A 245 7.27 -20.33 5.49
N HIS A 246 8.27 -20.76 6.26
CA HIS A 246 9.68 -20.47 5.97
C HIS A 246 10.19 -21.14 4.68
N GLU A 247 9.62 -22.26 4.25
CA GLU A 247 10.00 -22.87 2.97
C GLU A 247 9.49 -22.03 1.80
N ARG A 248 8.24 -21.59 1.87
CA ARG A 248 7.66 -20.67 0.88
C ARG A 248 8.42 -19.35 0.84
N LEU A 249 8.69 -18.75 2.00
CA LEU A 249 9.43 -17.51 2.11
C LEU A 249 10.80 -17.63 1.42
N SER A 250 11.55 -18.69 1.72
CA SER A 250 12.85 -18.95 1.10
C SER A 250 12.76 -19.10 -0.42
N LYS A 251 11.77 -19.86 -0.91
CA LYS A 251 11.52 -20.03 -2.36
C LYS A 251 11.20 -18.69 -3.03
N MET A 252 10.30 -17.90 -2.44
CA MET A 252 9.87 -16.61 -3.00
C MET A 252 11.00 -15.58 -3.05
N LEU A 253 11.83 -15.51 -2.01
CA LEU A 253 12.97 -14.59 -1.96
C LEU A 253 14.14 -15.00 -2.86
N SER A 254 14.22 -16.29 -3.23
CA SER A 254 15.27 -16.81 -4.13
C SER A 254 14.93 -16.66 -5.62
N LEU A 255 13.74 -16.17 -5.96
CA LEU A 255 13.33 -15.98 -7.35
C LEU A 255 14.17 -14.87 -8.02
N PRO A 256 14.63 -15.06 -9.27
CA PRO A 256 15.29 -14.01 -10.04
C PRO A 256 14.32 -12.87 -10.39
N GLU A 257 14.85 -11.70 -10.72
CA GLU A 257 14.08 -10.48 -11.00
C GLU A 257 12.97 -10.70 -12.06
N GLU A 258 13.28 -11.44 -13.12
CA GLU A 258 12.34 -11.75 -14.21
C GLU A 258 11.13 -12.57 -13.76
N LEU A 259 11.29 -13.42 -12.73
CA LEU A 259 10.22 -14.26 -12.19
C LEU A 259 9.53 -13.62 -10.99
N ALA A 260 10.25 -12.83 -10.19
CA ALA A 260 9.74 -12.25 -8.94
C ALA A 260 8.44 -11.47 -9.16
N ARG A 261 8.39 -10.65 -10.22
CA ARG A 261 7.23 -9.83 -10.60
C ARG A 261 6.00 -10.63 -11.02
N MET A 262 6.13 -11.93 -11.30
CA MET A 262 4.98 -12.81 -11.58
C MET A 262 4.31 -13.33 -10.30
N TYR A 263 4.98 -13.27 -9.16
CA TYR A 263 4.50 -13.83 -7.90
C TYR A 263 4.20 -12.77 -6.83
N ARG A 264 4.80 -11.58 -6.95
CA ARG A 264 4.58 -10.45 -6.04
C ARG A 264 4.84 -9.14 -6.76
N ASP A 265 4.20 -8.08 -6.26
CA ASP A 265 4.56 -6.71 -6.61
C ASP A 265 5.60 -6.14 -5.63
N ASP A 266 6.04 -4.90 -5.87
CA ASP A 266 6.90 -4.15 -4.97
C ASP A 266 6.16 -3.83 -3.66
N ILE A 267 6.71 -4.31 -2.53
CA ILE A 267 6.11 -4.12 -1.19
C ILE A 267 6.89 -3.06 -0.43
N THR A 268 6.25 -1.92 -0.17
CA THR A 268 6.79 -0.86 0.69
C THR A 268 5.85 -0.62 1.86
N ILE A 269 6.39 -0.57 3.09
CA ILE A 269 5.60 -0.44 4.31
C ILE A 269 6.30 0.56 5.26
N ILE A 270 5.51 1.46 5.84
CA ILE A 270 5.90 2.30 6.98
C ILE A 270 4.92 2.02 8.11
N VAL A 271 5.46 1.68 9.29
CA VAL A 271 4.68 1.51 10.53
C VAL A 271 5.06 2.63 11.49
N VAL A 272 4.12 3.50 11.81
CA VAL A 272 4.28 4.61 12.77
C VAL A 272 3.58 4.24 14.06
N GLN A 273 4.30 4.14 15.17
CA GLN A 273 3.72 3.90 16.49
C GLN A 273 3.45 5.23 17.19
N PHE A 274 2.24 5.39 17.73
CA PHE A 274 1.85 6.57 18.50
C PHE A 274 2.15 6.40 19.99
N ASN A 275 2.44 7.52 20.66
CA ASN A 275 2.58 7.54 22.11
C ASN A 275 1.23 7.81 22.77
N SER A 276 0.53 6.74 23.19
CA SER A 276 -0.80 6.85 23.79
C SER A 276 -0.85 7.72 25.06
N HIS A 277 0.25 7.84 25.82
CA HIS A 277 0.29 8.71 27.00
C HIS A 277 0.27 10.18 26.62
N VAL A 278 1.01 10.57 25.57
CA VAL A 278 1.02 11.95 25.07
C VAL A 278 -0.32 12.29 24.44
N VAL A 279 -0.87 11.39 23.62
CA VAL A 279 -2.20 11.57 23.02
C VAL A 279 -3.28 11.75 24.10
N GLY A 280 -3.24 10.94 25.17
CA GLY A 280 -4.15 11.09 26.31
C GLY A 280 -3.95 12.38 27.11
N ALA A 281 -2.70 12.86 27.23
CA ALA A 281 -2.41 14.13 27.92
C ALA A 281 -3.01 15.33 27.15
N CYS A 282 -2.86 15.38 25.82
CA CYS A 282 -3.42 16.46 25.00
C CYS A 282 -4.95 16.51 25.06
N GLN A 283 -5.64 15.37 25.21
CA GLN A 283 -7.10 15.36 25.39
C GLN A 283 -7.53 15.94 26.72
N ASN A 284 -6.73 15.78 27.78
CA ASN A 284 -7.05 16.30 29.10
C ASN A 284 -6.79 17.81 29.24
N GLU A 285 -5.99 18.41 28.36
CA GLU A 285 -5.70 19.85 28.36
C GLU A 285 -6.75 20.69 27.58
N GLU A 286 -7.58 20.06 26.74
CA GLU A 286 -8.67 20.73 26.03
C GLU A 286 -9.97 20.89 26.85
N PHE A 287 -10.02 20.34 28.07
CA PHE A 287 -11.14 20.45 29.02
C PHE A 287 -10.76 21.23 30.29
#